data_AF-A0A431VXB3-F1
#
_entry.id   AF-A0A431VXB3-F1
#
_cell.length_a   1.000
_cell.length_b   1.000
_cell.length_c   1.000
_cell.angle_alpha   90.00
_cell.angle_beta   90.00
_cell.angle_gamma   90.00
#
_symmetry.space_group_name_H-M   'P 1'
#
loop_
_entity.id
_entity.type
_entity.pdbx_description
1 polymer ?
#
loop_
_entity_poly.entity_id
_entity_poly.type
_entity_poly.pdbx_seq_one_letter_code
_entity_poly.pdbx_strand_id
1 'polypeptide(L)'
;MQVKGRRKATEYRRATGSGNRCLEGSAAQKSSFVTAASLILVLFLSSAAFFIPDRYLPGLILCDIFLVIHGLSRRGKLGVIVRVFLVQLIITMSLYYLIHGQGQLAQGALAVLRILLAFIPGWWLSVSCRAERIGEVLTWILPVKWAFVIAASIRLLPFMTVELREIYQIQCLRGARITPKFLRDPRNWPELINCVIFPLLIQLLKLSRQVAVAAQLRYFGKNKKPTHWR
;
A
#
# COMPACT_ATOMS: atom_id res chain seq x y z
N MET A 1 28.44 -53.19 -2.64
CA MET A 1 28.83 -52.37 -3.82
C MET A 1 27.71 -51.38 -4.25
N GLN A 2 27.08 -50.67 -3.30
CA GLN A 2 25.84 -49.88 -3.54
C GLN A 2 25.88 -48.43 -3.01
N VAL A 3 27.07 -47.85 -2.79
CA VAL A 3 27.20 -46.51 -2.20
C VAL A 3 27.48 -45.41 -3.25
N LYS A 4 27.82 -45.79 -4.49
CA LYS A 4 28.24 -44.84 -5.54
C LYS A 4 27.08 -44.13 -6.28
N GLY A 5 25.85 -44.63 -6.18
CA GLY A 5 24.69 -44.09 -6.89
C GLY A 5 24.05 -42.84 -6.25
N ARG A 6 24.07 -42.71 -4.91
CA ARG A 6 23.42 -41.58 -4.22
C ARG A 6 24.15 -40.24 -4.34
N ARG A 7 25.47 -40.25 -4.61
CA ARG A 7 26.25 -39.00 -4.77
C ARG A 7 25.97 -38.27 -6.09
N LYS A 8 25.62 -38.99 -7.16
CA LYS A 8 25.32 -38.35 -8.47
C LYS A 8 23.95 -37.65 -8.50
N ALA A 9 22.97 -38.13 -7.73
CA ALA A 9 21.63 -37.52 -7.67
C ALA A 9 21.61 -36.18 -6.91
N THR A 10 22.46 -35.99 -5.91
CA THR A 10 22.58 -34.72 -5.18
C THR A 10 23.32 -33.64 -5.97
N GLU A 11 24.19 -34.03 -6.90
CA GLU A 11 24.95 -33.12 -7.76
C GLU A 11 24.06 -32.54 -8.88
N TYR A 12 23.19 -33.36 -9.48
CA TYR A 12 22.23 -32.92 -10.50
C TYR A 12 21.15 -31.96 -9.96
N ARG A 13 20.76 -32.11 -8.67
CA ARG A 13 19.80 -31.21 -8.00
C ARG A 13 20.42 -29.85 -7.64
N ARG A 14 21.74 -29.77 -7.48
CA ARG A 14 22.47 -28.51 -7.23
C ARG A 14 22.63 -27.67 -8.49
N ALA A 15 22.91 -28.30 -9.64
CA ALA A 15 23.11 -27.60 -10.91
C ALA A 15 21.82 -26.93 -11.41
N THR A 16 20.67 -27.61 -11.31
CA THR A 16 19.36 -27.10 -11.73
C THR A 16 18.82 -25.99 -10.81
N GLY A 17 19.14 -26.02 -9.52
CA GLY A 17 18.75 -24.95 -8.57
C GLY A 17 19.60 -23.68 -8.68
N SER A 18 20.81 -23.73 -9.26
CA SER A 18 21.68 -22.55 -9.37
C SER A 18 21.29 -21.62 -10.54
N GLY A 19 20.83 -22.19 -11.66
CA GLY A 19 20.40 -21.41 -12.83
C GLY A 19 19.11 -20.62 -12.61
N ASN A 20 18.10 -21.24 -11.98
CA ASN A 20 16.82 -20.57 -11.72
C ASN A 20 16.96 -19.40 -10.72
N ARG A 21 17.84 -19.51 -9.73
CA ARG A 21 18.08 -18.45 -8.73
C ARG A 21 18.69 -17.18 -9.34
N CYS A 22 19.52 -17.30 -10.38
CA CYS A 22 20.13 -16.14 -11.04
C CYS A 22 19.10 -15.39 -11.92
N LEU A 23 18.23 -16.14 -12.60
CA LEU A 23 17.16 -15.57 -13.43
C LEU A 23 16.04 -14.91 -12.60
N GLU A 24 15.64 -15.52 -11.48
CA GLU A 24 14.69 -14.93 -10.53
C GLU A 24 15.24 -13.65 -9.88
N GLY A 25 16.55 -13.62 -9.57
CA GLY A 25 17.22 -12.43 -9.04
C GLY A 25 17.17 -11.23 -10.01
N SER A 26 17.44 -11.46 -11.30
CA SER A 26 17.44 -10.39 -12.32
C SER A 26 16.02 -9.86 -12.62
N ALA A 27 15.02 -10.75 -12.70
CA ALA A 27 13.63 -10.34 -12.91
C ALA A 27 13.06 -9.57 -11.71
N ALA A 28 13.36 -10.02 -10.48
CA ALA A 28 12.95 -9.33 -9.26
C ALA A 28 13.64 -7.97 -9.09
N GLN A 29 14.92 -7.86 -9.46
CA GLN A 29 15.65 -6.59 -9.43
C GLN A 29 15.04 -5.59 -10.40
N LYS A 30 14.78 -5.99 -11.66
CA LYS A 30 14.11 -5.14 -12.66
C LYS A 30 12.75 -4.65 -12.16
N SER A 31 11.96 -5.51 -11.52
CA SER A 31 10.65 -5.12 -10.97
C SER A 31 10.76 -4.05 -9.87
N SER A 32 11.74 -4.13 -8.97
CA SER A 32 11.91 -3.12 -7.92
C SER A 32 12.34 -1.77 -8.49
N PHE A 33 13.22 -1.76 -9.50
CA PHE A 33 13.61 -0.52 -10.19
C PHE A 33 12.43 0.14 -10.88
N VAL A 34 11.55 -0.63 -11.53
CA VAL A 34 10.32 -0.11 -12.13
C VAL A 34 9.43 0.52 -11.05
N THR A 35 9.25 -0.13 -9.90
CA THR A 35 8.48 0.45 -8.78
C THR A 35 9.10 1.74 -8.25
N ALA A 36 10.43 1.81 -8.14
CA ALA A 36 11.12 3.03 -7.71
C ALA A 36 10.96 4.18 -8.70
N ALA A 37 11.14 3.90 -10.00
CA ALA A 37 10.89 4.87 -11.06
C ALA A 37 9.43 5.37 -11.05
N SER A 38 8.46 4.46 -10.88
CA SER A 38 7.05 4.81 -10.75
C SER A 38 6.78 5.70 -9.53
N LEU A 39 7.41 5.45 -8.37
CA LEU A 39 7.26 6.29 -7.18
C LEU A 39 7.78 7.72 -7.42
N ILE A 40 8.96 7.84 -8.04
CA ILE A 40 9.55 9.15 -8.37
C ILE A 40 8.69 9.87 -9.41
N LEU A 41 8.23 9.16 -10.43
CA LEU A 41 7.34 9.71 -11.47
C LEU A 41 6.05 10.27 -10.85
N VAL A 42 5.43 9.50 -9.95
CA VAL A 42 4.20 9.91 -9.25
C VAL A 42 4.44 11.13 -8.39
N LEU A 43 5.53 11.16 -7.61
CA LEU A 43 5.87 12.32 -6.80
C LEU A 43 6.09 13.56 -7.67
N PHE A 44 6.76 13.40 -8.82
CA PHE A 44 7.02 14.48 -9.75
C PHE A 44 5.74 15.01 -10.39
N LEU A 45 4.88 14.14 -10.93
CA LEU A 45 3.61 14.54 -11.54
C LEU A 45 2.66 15.19 -10.53
N SER A 46 2.52 14.60 -9.33
CA SER A 46 1.69 15.17 -8.28
C SER A 46 2.20 16.54 -7.81
N SER A 47 3.52 16.74 -7.73
CA SER A 47 4.09 18.05 -7.40
C SER A 47 3.88 19.04 -8.55
N ALA A 48 4.10 18.60 -9.79
CA ALA A 48 3.92 19.41 -10.98
C ALA A 48 2.48 19.94 -11.12
N ALA A 49 1.46 19.16 -10.72
CA ALA A 49 0.06 19.56 -10.73
C ALA A 49 -0.24 20.84 -9.92
N PHE A 50 0.53 21.11 -8.87
CA PHE A 50 0.35 22.31 -8.05
C PHE A 50 1.23 23.49 -8.49
N PHE A 51 2.45 23.21 -8.95
CA PHE A 51 3.45 24.25 -9.25
C PHE A 51 3.39 24.76 -10.69
N ILE A 52 2.77 24.04 -11.62
CA ILE A 52 2.76 24.42 -13.04
C ILE A 52 1.80 25.60 -13.31
N PRO A 53 2.24 26.62 -14.08
CA PRO A 53 1.37 27.69 -14.60
C PRO A 53 0.31 27.17 -15.58
N ASP A 54 -0.84 27.85 -15.67
CA ASP A 54 -2.00 27.43 -16.47
C ASP A 54 -1.69 27.17 -17.96
N ARG A 55 -0.64 27.79 -18.51
CA ARG A 55 -0.20 27.59 -19.90
C ARG A 55 0.30 26.16 -20.18
N TYR A 56 0.90 25.48 -19.21
CA TYR A 56 1.46 24.13 -19.39
C TYR A 56 0.55 23.03 -18.80
N LEU A 57 -0.58 23.41 -18.21
CA LEU A 57 -1.62 22.51 -17.70
C LEU A 57 -2.10 21.47 -18.75
N PRO A 58 -2.34 21.81 -20.04
CA PRO A 58 -2.74 20.80 -21.03
C PRO A 58 -1.69 19.72 -21.29
N GLY A 59 -0.39 20.04 -21.16
CA GLY A 59 0.68 19.04 -21.28
C GLY A 59 0.62 18.02 -20.14
N LEU A 60 0.34 18.47 -18.92
CA LEU A 60 0.19 17.59 -17.76
C LEU A 60 -1.07 16.72 -17.89
N ILE A 61 -2.18 17.28 -18.39
CA ILE A 61 -3.40 16.51 -18.69
C ILE A 61 -3.10 15.37 -19.67
N LEU A 62 -2.33 15.64 -20.73
CA LEU A 62 -1.98 14.62 -21.72
C LEU A 62 -1.18 13.48 -21.09
N CYS A 63 -0.20 13.81 -20.23
CA CYS A 63 0.55 12.80 -19.47
C CYS A 63 -0.38 11.98 -18.57
N ASP A 64 -1.24 12.62 -17.78
CA ASP A 64 -2.17 11.92 -16.89
C ASP A 64 -3.16 11.03 -17.64
N ILE A 65 -3.64 11.46 -18.81
CA ILE A 65 -4.47 10.61 -19.69
C ILE A 65 -3.71 9.35 -20.10
N PHE A 66 -2.44 9.47 -20.47
CA PHE A 66 -1.61 8.30 -20.80
C PHE A 66 -1.46 7.35 -19.60
N LEU A 67 -1.26 7.89 -18.39
CA LEU A 67 -1.26 7.09 -17.16
C LEU A 67 -2.61 6.39 -16.95
N VAL A 68 -3.74 7.09 -17.11
CA VAL A 68 -5.07 6.51 -16.96
C VAL A 68 -5.31 5.38 -17.96
N ILE A 69 -4.93 5.56 -19.23
CA ILE A 69 -5.03 4.52 -20.26
C ILE A 69 -4.21 3.29 -19.86
N HIS A 70 -2.96 3.48 -19.44
CA HIS A 70 -2.12 2.37 -18.95
C HIS A 70 -2.73 1.67 -17.72
N GLY A 71 -3.29 2.43 -16.78
CA GLY A 71 -3.98 1.90 -15.61
C GLY A 71 -5.24 1.11 -15.96
N LEU A 72 -5.98 1.55 -16.98
CA LEU A 72 -7.17 0.86 -17.49
C LEU A 72 -6.81 -0.45 -18.19
N SER A 73 -5.74 -0.48 -18.99
CA SER A 73 -5.20 -1.72 -19.57
C SER A 73 -4.81 -2.75 -18.50
N ARG A 74 -4.44 -2.30 -17.30
CA ARG A 74 -4.13 -3.13 -16.12
C ARG A 74 -5.38 -3.51 -15.29
N ARG A 75 -6.59 -3.31 -15.81
CA ARG A 75 -7.89 -3.55 -15.15
C ARG A 75 -8.17 -2.67 -13.93
N GLY A 76 -7.66 -1.44 -13.93
CA GLY A 76 -8.01 -0.44 -12.91
C GLY A 76 -9.50 -0.07 -12.94
N LYS A 77 -10.14 0.04 -11.77
CA LYS A 77 -11.53 0.49 -11.65
C LYS A 77 -11.59 2.01 -11.61
N LEU A 78 -12.07 2.65 -12.68
CA LEU A 78 -12.22 4.12 -12.75
C LEU A 78 -13.32 4.68 -11.85
N GLY A 79 -14.26 3.84 -11.41
CA GLY A 79 -15.39 4.28 -10.58
C GLY A 79 -14.97 4.95 -9.27
N VAL A 80 -13.80 4.61 -8.72
CA VAL A 80 -13.27 5.27 -7.53
C VAL A 80 -12.83 6.71 -7.85
N ILE A 81 -12.11 6.91 -8.96
CA ILE A 81 -11.67 8.25 -9.39
C ILE A 81 -12.86 9.15 -9.66
N VAL A 82 -13.84 8.65 -10.44
CA VAL A 82 -15.05 9.43 -10.78
C VAL A 82 -15.83 9.79 -9.52
N ARG A 83 -15.98 8.86 -8.57
CA ARG A 83 -16.68 9.13 -7.31
C ARG A 83 -15.95 10.18 -6.47
N VAL A 84 -14.63 10.05 -6.30
CA VAL A 84 -13.82 11.03 -5.55
C VAL A 84 -13.90 12.40 -6.24
N PHE A 85 -13.80 12.45 -7.57
CA PHE A 85 -13.93 13.68 -8.33
C PHE A 85 -15.29 14.35 -8.14
N LEU A 86 -16.40 13.61 -8.24
CA LEU A 86 -17.74 14.18 -8.04
C LEU A 86 -17.92 14.73 -6.63
N VAL A 87 -17.50 13.99 -5.61
CA VAL A 87 -17.57 14.46 -4.21
C VAL A 87 -16.70 15.70 -4.02
N GLN A 88 -15.47 15.70 -4.54
CA GLN A 88 -14.56 16.85 -4.45
C GLN A 88 -15.11 18.07 -5.19
N LEU A 89 -15.68 17.87 -6.38
CA LEU A 89 -16.28 18.94 -7.18
C LEU A 89 -17.43 19.59 -6.42
N ILE A 90 -18.35 18.80 -5.85
CA ILE A 90 -19.48 19.31 -5.07
C ILE A 90 -18.97 20.11 -3.87
N ILE A 91 -18.09 19.52 -3.04
CA ILE A 91 -17.58 20.18 -1.84
C ILE A 91 -16.85 21.48 -2.18
N THR A 92 -15.95 21.44 -3.17
CA THR A 92 -15.13 22.60 -3.52
C THR A 92 -15.99 23.70 -4.15
N MET A 93 -16.92 23.37 -5.05
CA MET A 93 -17.81 24.35 -5.67
C MET A 93 -18.76 24.97 -4.66
N SER A 94 -19.36 24.18 -3.76
CA SER A 94 -20.21 24.70 -2.69
C SER A 94 -19.43 25.66 -1.78
N LEU A 95 -18.20 25.30 -1.42
CA LEU A 95 -17.36 26.16 -0.59
C LEU A 95 -16.94 27.45 -1.32
N TYR A 96 -16.56 27.35 -2.60
CA TYR A 96 -16.15 28.52 -3.40
C TYR A 96 -17.31 29.47 -3.64
N TYR A 97 -18.49 28.94 -3.94
CA TYR A 97 -19.72 29.72 -4.12
C TYR A 97 -20.09 30.48 -2.84
N LEU A 98 -19.97 29.83 -1.67
CA LEU A 98 -20.30 30.43 -0.38
C LEU A 98 -19.35 31.58 0.00
N ILE A 99 -18.06 31.45 -0.33
CA ILE A 99 -17.04 32.41 0.09
C ILE A 99 -16.87 33.57 -0.92
N HIS A 100 -16.82 33.29 -2.22
CA HIS A 100 -16.42 34.27 -3.26
C HIS A 100 -17.55 34.65 -4.24
N GLY A 101 -18.73 34.03 -4.14
CA GLY A 101 -19.85 34.26 -5.06
C GLY A 101 -19.63 33.73 -6.48
N GLN A 102 -20.47 34.14 -7.44
CA GLN A 102 -20.46 33.60 -8.81
C GLN A 102 -19.24 34.02 -9.66
N GLY A 103 -18.59 35.14 -9.33
CA GLY A 103 -17.54 35.73 -10.17
C GLY A 103 -16.24 34.92 -10.27
N GLN A 104 -16.01 33.96 -9.37
CA GLN A 104 -14.76 33.17 -9.34
C GLN A 104 -14.96 31.65 -9.50
N LEU A 105 -16.12 31.21 -9.99
CA LEU A 105 -16.40 29.77 -10.20
C LEU A 105 -15.39 29.10 -11.15
N ALA A 106 -14.85 29.83 -12.13
CA ALA A 106 -13.81 29.33 -13.03
C ALA A 106 -12.51 28.96 -12.28
N GLN A 107 -12.15 29.74 -11.25
CA GLN A 107 -10.98 29.44 -10.41
C GLN A 107 -11.22 28.21 -9.53
N GLY A 108 -12.45 28.04 -9.02
CA GLY A 108 -12.87 26.84 -8.32
C GLY A 108 -12.78 25.59 -9.20
N ALA A 109 -13.21 25.67 -10.47
CA ALA A 109 -13.11 24.57 -11.43
C ALA A 109 -11.65 24.18 -11.69
N LEU A 110 -10.78 25.18 -11.86
CA LEU A 110 -9.35 24.99 -12.07
C LEU A 110 -8.68 24.35 -10.84
N ALA A 111 -9.06 24.76 -9.63
CA ALA A 111 -8.57 24.16 -8.40
C ALA A 111 -8.96 22.67 -8.28
N VAL A 112 -10.23 22.33 -8.56
CA VAL A 112 -10.69 20.94 -8.58
C VAL A 112 -9.96 20.12 -9.63
N LEU A 113 -9.73 20.70 -10.81
CA LEU A 113 -8.95 20.06 -11.88
C LEU A 113 -7.52 19.77 -11.41
N ARG A 114 -6.83 20.72 -10.79
CA ARG A 114 -5.46 20.50 -10.26
C ARG A 114 -5.41 19.41 -9.19
N ILE A 115 -6.39 19.38 -8.28
CA ILE A 115 -6.51 18.31 -7.27
C ILE A 115 -6.71 16.96 -7.95
N LEU A 116 -7.55 16.90 -8.99
CA LEU A 116 -7.76 15.67 -9.77
C LEU A 116 -6.46 15.20 -10.44
N LEU A 117 -5.74 16.11 -11.12
CA LEU A 117 -4.45 15.78 -11.76
C LEU A 117 -3.44 15.28 -10.73
N ALA A 118 -3.36 15.89 -9.54
CA ALA A 118 -2.47 15.42 -8.48
C ALA A 118 -2.82 14.02 -7.96
N PHE A 119 -4.10 13.62 -8.04
CA PHE A 119 -4.61 12.34 -7.55
C PHE A 119 -4.42 11.19 -8.55
N ILE A 120 -4.48 11.46 -9.86
CA ILE A 120 -4.39 10.44 -10.92
C ILE A 120 -3.11 9.58 -10.81
N PRO A 121 -1.90 10.16 -10.65
CA PRO A 121 -0.67 9.39 -10.48
C PRO A 121 -0.72 8.46 -9.26
N GLY A 122 -1.31 8.92 -8.14
CA GLY A 122 -1.46 8.13 -6.93
C GLY A 122 -2.37 6.92 -7.13
N TRP A 123 -3.50 7.10 -7.81
CA TRP A 123 -4.37 5.99 -8.20
C TRP A 123 -3.66 5.00 -9.12
N TRP A 124 -2.96 5.50 -10.14
CA TRP A 124 -2.22 4.67 -11.08
C TRP A 124 -1.14 3.81 -10.39
N LEU A 125 -0.43 4.40 -9.42
CA LEU A 125 0.57 3.68 -8.61
C LEU A 125 -0.08 2.53 -7.82
N SER A 126 -1.25 2.78 -7.22
CA SER A 126 -1.97 1.76 -6.45
C SER A 126 -2.47 0.60 -7.32
N VAL A 127 -2.75 0.84 -8.60
CA VAL A 127 -3.13 -0.22 -9.55
C VAL A 127 -1.90 -0.95 -10.10
N SER A 128 -0.81 -0.24 -10.32
CA SER A 128 0.39 -0.76 -11.00
C SER A 128 1.35 -1.49 -10.07
N CYS A 129 1.41 -1.11 -8.79
CA CYS A 129 2.37 -1.64 -7.82
C CYS A 129 1.67 -2.24 -6.60
N ARG A 130 2.17 -3.41 -6.16
CA ARG A 130 1.71 -4.01 -4.89
C ARG A 130 2.31 -3.26 -3.71
N ALA A 131 1.56 -3.15 -2.61
CA ALA A 131 1.99 -2.45 -1.40
C ALA A 131 3.31 -3.00 -0.83
N GLU A 132 3.56 -4.31 -0.95
CA GLU A 132 4.81 -4.92 -0.47
C GLU A 132 6.04 -4.40 -1.24
N ARG A 133 5.89 -4.13 -2.55
CA ARG A 133 6.97 -3.59 -3.39
C ARG A 133 7.25 -2.13 -3.11
N ILE A 134 6.22 -1.35 -2.79
CA ILE A 134 6.37 0.04 -2.37
C ILE A 134 7.15 0.09 -1.05
N GLY A 135 6.79 -0.76 -0.09
CA GLY A 135 7.51 -0.91 1.17
C GLY A 135 8.98 -1.29 0.94
N GLU A 136 9.25 -2.24 0.05
CA GLU A 136 10.60 -2.66 -0.31
C GLU A 136 11.45 -1.50 -0.86
N VAL A 137 10.94 -0.71 -1.80
CA VAL A 137 11.68 0.45 -2.33
C VAL A 137 11.89 1.50 -1.23
N LEU A 138 10.89 1.71 -0.36
CA LEU A 138 11.03 2.66 0.74
C LEU A 138 12.13 2.24 1.73
N THR A 139 12.40 0.95 1.89
CA THR A 139 13.52 0.46 2.71
C THR A 139 14.89 0.84 2.16
N TRP A 140 15.01 1.24 0.89
CA TRP A 140 16.30 1.67 0.31
C TRP A 140 16.78 3.00 0.89
N ILE A 141 15.85 3.89 1.26
CA ILE A 141 16.16 5.21 1.80
C ILE A 141 16.10 5.23 3.33
N LEU A 142 15.40 4.26 3.94
CA LEU A 142 15.18 4.21 5.39
C LEU A 142 16.30 3.45 6.13
N PRO A 143 16.62 3.87 7.38
CA PRO A 143 17.48 3.09 8.25
C PRO A 143 16.92 1.68 8.50
N VAL A 144 17.81 0.69 8.66
CA VAL A 144 17.48 -0.75 8.81
C VAL A 144 16.40 -1.02 9.85
N LYS A 145 16.37 -0.25 10.95
CA LYS A 145 15.36 -0.37 12.02
C LYS A 145 13.94 -0.09 11.50
N TRP A 146 13.78 0.96 10.70
CA TRP A 146 12.48 1.36 10.15
C TRP A 146 12.04 0.44 9.01
N ALA A 147 12.98 -0.01 8.19
CA ALA A 147 12.73 -1.02 7.16
C ALA A 147 12.14 -2.31 7.76
N PHE A 148 12.70 -2.78 8.88
CA PHE A 148 12.17 -3.93 9.61
C PHE A 148 10.74 -3.70 10.12
N VAL A 149 10.48 -2.54 10.73
CA VAL A 149 9.13 -2.20 11.24
C VAL A 149 8.12 -2.19 10.11
N ILE A 150 8.41 -1.51 8.99
CA ILE A 150 7.50 -1.42 7.84
C ILE A 150 7.22 -2.81 7.25
N ALA A 151 8.27 -3.62 7.04
CA ALA A 151 8.12 -4.96 6.51
C ALA A 151 7.29 -5.87 7.46
N ALA A 152 7.51 -5.76 8.76
CA ALA A 152 6.73 -6.48 9.77
C ALA A 152 5.26 -6.04 9.78
N SER A 153 4.99 -4.73 9.73
CA SER A 153 3.63 -4.18 9.69
C SER A 153 2.85 -4.58 8.45
N ILE A 154 3.46 -4.49 7.26
CA ILE A 154 2.79 -4.88 6.00
C ILE A 154 2.44 -6.37 5.99
N ARG A 155 3.36 -7.22 6.47
CA ARG A 155 3.13 -8.67 6.57
C ARG A 155 2.09 -9.05 7.62
N LEU A 156 2.01 -8.27 8.70
CA LEU A 156 1.10 -8.52 9.81
C LEU A 156 -0.34 -8.12 9.47
N LEU A 157 -0.53 -7.08 8.66
CA LEU A 157 -1.84 -6.55 8.29
C LEU A 157 -2.84 -7.61 7.80
N PRO A 158 -2.54 -8.51 6.84
CA PRO A 158 -3.49 -9.51 6.39
C PRO A 158 -3.86 -10.55 7.47
N PHE A 159 -2.92 -10.91 8.35
CA PHE A 159 -3.21 -11.80 9.47
C PHE A 159 -4.19 -11.13 10.43
N MET A 160 -3.96 -9.86 10.76
CA MET A 160 -4.80 -9.12 11.69
C MET A 160 -6.21 -8.87 11.17
N THR A 161 -6.41 -8.73 9.86
CA THR A 161 -7.76 -8.57 9.32
C THR A 161 -8.59 -9.85 9.42
N VAL A 162 -7.95 -11.02 9.38
CA VAL A 162 -8.60 -12.31 9.60
C VAL A 162 -8.98 -12.45 11.07
N GLU A 163 -8.04 -12.26 11.99
CA GLU A 163 -8.28 -12.33 13.44
C GLU A 163 -9.36 -11.35 13.90
N LEU A 164 -9.33 -10.11 13.38
CA LEU A 164 -10.36 -9.11 13.65
C LEU A 164 -11.74 -9.60 13.20
N ARG A 165 -11.84 -10.23 12.02
CA ARG A 165 -13.10 -10.76 11.51
C ARG A 165 -13.62 -11.90 12.37
N GLU A 166 -12.75 -12.79 12.82
CA GLU A 166 -13.11 -13.91 13.67
C GLU A 166 -13.59 -13.47 15.06
N ILE A 167 -12.84 -12.57 15.72
CA ILE A 167 -13.24 -11.98 17.00
C ILE A 167 -14.59 -11.28 16.84
N TYR A 168 -14.74 -10.46 15.80
CA TYR A 168 -15.99 -9.77 15.51
C TYR A 168 -17.16 -10.75 15.35
N GLN A 169 -16.98 -11.82 14.58
CA GLN A 169 -18.02 -12.85 14.38
C GLN A 169 -18.40 -13.55 15.69
N ILE A 170 -17.43 -13.92 16.52
CA ILE A 170 -17.67 -14.56 17.82
C ILE A 170 -18.44 -13.61 18.76
N GLN A 171 -18.09 -12.32 18.80
CA GLN A 171 -18.82 -11.36 19.63
C GLN A 171 -20.25 -11.13 19.13
N CYS A 172 -20.47 -11.11 17.81
CA CYS A 172 -21.81 -11.05 17.25
C CYS A 172 -22.64 -12.30 17.62
N LEU A 173 -22.05 -13.50 17.61
CA LEU A 173 -22.74 -14.73 18.04
C LEU A 173 -23.08 -14.72 19.54
N ARG A 174 -22.29 -14.01 20.35
CA ARG A 174 -22.57 -13.80 21.79
C ARG A 174 -23.65 -12.75 22.06
N GLY A 175 -24.23 -12.15 21.02
CA GLY A 175 -25.29 -11.15 21.13
C GLY A 175 -24.80 -9.72 21.33
N ALA A 176 -23.50 -9.45 21.12
CA ALA A 176 -22.97 -8.10 21.21
C ALA A 176 -23.58 -7.20 20.11
N ARG A 177 -23.95 -5.96 20.45
CA ARG A 177 -24.62 -5.01 19.54
C ARG A 177 -23.64 -4.26 18.63
N ILE A 178 -22.79 -5.03 17.96
CA ILE A 178 -21.66 -4.54 17.16
C ILE A 178 -21.95 -4.65 15.64
N THR A 179 -23.17 -5.03 15.25
CA THR A 179 -23.58 -5.05 13.83
C THR A 179 -23.41 -3.65 13.20
N PRO A 180 -23.03 -3.52 11.91
CA PRO A 180 -22.84 -2.23 11.23
C PRO A 180 -24.03 -1.27 11.32
N LYS A 181 -25.25 -1.78 11.56
CA LYS A 181 -26.44 -0.96 11.82
C LYS A 181 -26.40 -0.27 13.20
N PHE A 182 -25.90 -0.96 14.23
CA PHE A 182 -25.82 -0.48 15.61
C PHE A 182 -24.60 0.41 15.87
N LEU A 183 -23.52 0.25 15.09
CA LEU A 183 -22.31 1.08 15.18
C LEU A 183 -22.52 2.55 14.76
N ARG A 184 -23.67 2.89 14.18
CA ARG A 184 -24.04 4.28 13.90
C ARG A 184 -24.33 5.08 15.16
N ASP A 185 -24.73 4.42 16.25
CA ASP A 185 -24.92 5.08 17.55
C ASP A 185 -23.58 5.10 18.31
N PRO A 186 -23.03 6.29 18.65
CA PRO A 186 -21.78 6.40 19.42
C PRO A 186 -21.87 5.76 20.80
N ARG A 187 -23.07 5.53 21.35
CA ARG A 187 -23.26 4.84 22.65
C ARG A 187 -22.84 3.38 22.61
N ASN A 188 -22.79 2.76 21.43
CA ASN A 188 -22.40 1.35 21.25
C ASN A 188 -20.90 1.17 21.01
N TRP A 189 -20.13 2.26 20.87
CA TRP A 189 -18.70 2.21 20.61
C TRP A 189 -17.86 1.64 21.78
N PRO A 190 -18.18 1.89 23.06
CA PRO A 190 -17.47 1.25 24.17
C PRO A 190 -17.55 -0.28 24.11
N GLU A 191 -18.66 -0.83 23.63
CA GLU A 191 -18.85 -2.28 23.44
C GLU A 191 -17.92 -2.82 22.34
N LEU A 192 -17.80 -2.12 21.21
CA LEU A 192 -16.82 -2.44 20.17
C LEU A 192 -15.38 -2.43 20.73
N ILE A 193 -15.04 -1.39 21.49
CA ILE A 193 -13.68 -1.22 22.02
C ILE A 193 -13.35 -2.37 22.97
N ASN A 194 -14.22 -2.64 23.94
CA ASN A 194 -13.97 -3.64 24.97
C ASN A 194 -14.03 -5.08 24.43
N CYS A 195 -14.95 -5.37 23.50
CA CYS A 195 -15.19 -6.73 23.03
C CYS A 195 -14.35 -7.13 21.80
N VAL A 196 -13.91 -6.16 20.99
CA VAL A 196 -13.18 -6.44 19.74
C VAL A 196 -11.80 -5.80 19.73
N ILE A 197 -11.69 -4.50 19.98
CA ILE A 197 -10.41 -3.79 19.89
C ILE A 197 -9.43 -4.23 20.99
N PHE A 198 -9.89 -4.39 22.23
CA PHE A 198 -9.03 -4.76 23.34
C PHE A 198 -8.47 -6.19 23.20
N PRO A 199 -9.26 -7.22 22.86
CA PRO A 199 -8.72 -8.55 22.53
C PRO A 199 -7.73 -8.52 21.36
N LEU A 200 -8.02 -7.75 20.32
CA LEU A 200 -7.14 -7.59 19.16
C LEU A 200 -5.79 -6.96 19.57
N LEU A 201 -5.81 -5.96 20.45
CA LEU A 201 -4.61 -5.30 20.96
C LEU A 201 -3.76 -6.26 21.80
N ILE A 202 -4.37 -7.06 22.67
CA ILE A 202 -3.66 -8.09 23.44
C ILE A 202 -3.00 -9.10 22.50
N GLN A 203 -3.70 -9.53 21.44
CA GLN A 203 -3.16 -10.46 20.45
C GLN A 203 -2.00 -9.86 19.66
N LEU A 204 -2.10 -8.58 19.27
CA LEU A 204 -1.02 -7.81 18.66
C LEU A 204 0.22 -7.72 19.56
N LEU A 205 0.03 -7.47 20.86
CA LEU A 205 1.12 -7.41 21.82
C LEU A 205 1.80 -8.78 22.00
N LYS A 206 1.02 -9.86 22.07
CA LYS A 206 1.57 -11.23 22.13
C LYS A 206 2.35 -11.57 20.86
N LEU A 207 1.80 -11.26 19.69
CA LEU A 207 2.41 -11.58 18.41
C LEU A 207 3.68 -10.75 18.16
N SER A 208 3.66 -9.46 18.47
CA SER A 208 4.85 -8.61 18.38
C SER A 208 5.98 -9.11 19.29
N ARG A 209 5.66 -9.55 20.51
CA ARG A 209 6.63 -10.20 21.41
C ARG A 209 7.21 -11.47 20.80
N GLN A 210 6.38 -12.34 20.22
CA GLN A 210 6.84 -13.56 19.55
C GLN A 210 7.75 -13.26 18.35
N VAL A 211 7.38 -12.29 17.51
CA VAL A 211 8.18 -11.85 16.36
C VAL A 211 9.51 -11.25 16.83
N ALA A 212 9.51 -10.45 17.90
CA ALA A 212 10.73 -9.89 18.47
C ALA A 212 11.67 -10.98 18.99
N VAL A 213 11.16 -11.95 19.75
CA VAL A 213 11.96 -13.09 20.25
C VAL A 213 12.49 -13.93 19.09
N ALA A 214 11.66 -14.25 18.10
CA ALA A 214 12.09 -14.98 16.92
C ALA A 214 13.17 -14.22 16.12
N ALA A 215 13.06 -12.89 16.02
CA ALA A 215 14.07 -12.06 15.38
C ALA A 215 15.40 -12.08 16.16
N GLN A 216 15.34 -11.96 17.50
CA GLN A 216 16.53 -12.05 18.36
C GLN A 216 17.23 -13.40 18.24
N LEU A 217 16.48 -14.51 18.21
CA LEU A 217 17.03 -15.87 18.02
C LEU A 217 17.70 -16.04 16.64
N ARG A 218 17.25 -15.29 15.63
CA ARG A 218 17.87 -15.21 14.30
C ARG A 218 19.03 -14.21 14.22
N TYR A 219 19.49 -13.68 15.35
CA TYR A 219 20.56 -12.67 15.45
C TYR A 219 20.30 -11.39 14.64
N PHE A 220 19.03 -11.03 14.41
CA PHE A 220 18.69 -9.73 13.80
C PHE A 220 19.28 -8.59 14.65
N GLY A 221 20.05 -7.70 14.02
CA GLY A 221 20.67 -6.55 14.66
C GLY A 221 22.12 -6.73 15.13
N LYS A 222 22.70 -7.94 15.08
CA LYS A 222 24.15 -8.13 15.37
C LYS A 222 25.06 -7.60 14.25
N ASN A 223 24.59 -7.60 13.01
CA ASN A 223 25.36 -7.13 11.85
C ASN A 223 24.85 -5.77 11.38
N LYS A 224 25.75 -4.78 11.21
CA LYS A 224 25.42 -3.45 10.65
C LYS A 224 24.93 -3.51 9.19
N LYS A 225 25.28 -4.56 8.45
CA LYS A 225 24.82 -4.83 7.08
C LYS A 225 24.22 -6.23 7.01
N PRO A 226 22.92 -6.40 7.33
CA PRO A 226 22.26 -7.68 7.14
C PRO A 226 22.14 -8.00 5.64
N THR A 227 22.39 -9.26 5.28
CA THR A 227 22.18 -9.75 3.92
C THR A 227 20.68 -9.77 3.62
N HIS A 228 20.23 -8.97 2.64
CA HIS A 228 18.81 -8.86 2.29
C HIS A 228 18.39 -10.06 1.45
N TRP A 229 17.72 -11.03 2.08
CA TRP A 229 17.02 -12.12 1.39
C TRP A 229 15.60 -11.66 1.03
N ARG A 230 15.25 -11.67 -0.26
CA ARG A 230 13.93 -11.29 -0.78
C ARG A 230 12.94 -12.45 -0.67
#